data_AF-A0A060HQU6-F1
#
_entry.id   AF-A0A060HQU6-F1
#
_cell.length_a   1.000
_cell.length_b   1.000
_cell.length_c   1.000
_cell.angle_alpha   90.00
_cell.angle_beta   90.00
_cell.angle_gamma   90.00
#
_symmetry.space_group_name_H-M   'P 1'
#
loop_
_entity.id
_entity.type
_entity.pdbx_description
1 polymer ?
#
loop_
_entity_poly.entity_id
_entity_poly.type
_entity_poly.pdbx_seq_one_letter_code
_entity_poly.pdbx_strand_id
1 'polypeptide(L)'
;MKDWHLEHVEKVIVRYVKGVSPDASSFEKRNYKKYSTVSSCAKQIEYDIKHGVTHEEVMAVVRKVRHDKSFKDLQKSPESLQRLDELERQICAPKKVAASFF
;
A
#
# COMPACT_ATOMS: atom_id res chain seq x y z
N MET A 1 -12.95 -1.32 -16.08
CA MET A 1 -11.67 -0.62 -15.81
C MET A 1 -11.47 -0.34 -14.33
N LYS A 2 -12.45 0.23 -13.60
CA LYS A 2 -12.35 0.45 -12.14
C LYS A 2 -12.00 -0.82 -11.35
N ASP A 3 -12.65 -1.95 -11.64
CA ASP A 3 -12.42 -3.19 -10.88
C ASP A 3 -10.97 -3.67 -10.96
N TRP A 4 -10.32 -3.49 -12.11
CA TRP A 4 -8.90 -3.75 -12.29
C TRP A 4 -8.04 -2.85 -11.40
N HIS A 5 -8.37 -1.57 -11.28
CA HIS A 5 -7.68 -0.64 -10.38
C HIS A 5 -7.89 -1.00 -8.90
N LEU A 6 -9.09 -1.45 -8.51
CA LEU A 6 -9.37 -1.87 -7.14
C LEU A 6 -8.60 -3.16 -6.79
N GLU A 7 -8.54 -4.13 -7.70
CA GLU A 7 -7.67 -5.30 -7.55
C GLU A 7 -6.19 -4.91 -7.45
N HIS A 8 -5.76 -3.93 -8.24
CA HIS A 8 -4.40 -3.43 -8.21
C HIS A 8 -4.06 -2.77 -6.86
N VAL A 9 -4.98 -1.99 -6.28
CA VAL A 9 -4.85 -1.44 -4.92
C VAL A 9 -4.60 -2.54 -3.89
N GLU A 10 -5.40 -3.61 -3.90
CA GLU A 10 -5.21 -4.75 -3.00
C GLU A 10 -3.83 -5.40 -3.18
N LYS A 11 -3.41 -5.64 -4.42
CA LYS A 11 -2.07 -6.19 -4.73
C LYS A 11 -0.95 -5.30 -4.21
N VAL A 12 -1.06 -3.99 -4.39
CA VAL A 12 -0.06 -3.00 -3.93
C VAL A 12 0.04 -3.00 -2.41
N ILE A 13 -1.09 -2.94 -1.71
CA ILE A 13 -1.15 -2.96 -0.24
C ILE A 13 -0.54 -4.26 0.29
N VAL A 14 -0.99 -5.41 -0.21
CA VAL A 14 -0.53 -6.73 0.25
C VAL A 14 0.98 -6.90 0.01
N ARG A 15 1.50 -6.48 -1.16
CA ARG A 15 2.93 -6.54 -1.45
C ARG A 15 3.75 -5.72 -0.45
N TYR A 16 3.29 -4.50 -0.14
CA TYR A 16 3.98 -3.63 0.80
C TYR A 16 3.98 -4.20 2.22
N VAL A 17 2.82 -4.65 2.69
CA VAL A 17 2.62 -5.22 4.03
C VAL A 17 3.46 -6.49 4.22
N LYS A 18 3.53 -7.35 3.20
CA LYS A 18 4.36 -8.55 3.20
C LYS A 18 5.84 -8.23 3.39
N GLY A 19 6.30 -7.08 2.92
CA GLY A 19 7.70 -6.68 3.01
C GLY A 19 8.62 -7.54 2.13
N VAL A 20 9.92 -7.45 2.41
CA VAL A 20 10.93 -8.31 1.81
C VAL A 20 11.31 -9.42 2.79
N SER A 21 11.47 -10.65 2.30
CA SER A 21 11.89 -11.79 3.13
C SER A 21 13.27 -11.50 3.77
N PRO A 22 13.52 -11.93 5.02
CA PRO A 22 14.87 -11.87 5.61
C PRO A 22 15.92 -12.55 4.71
N ASP A 23 15.54 -13.69 4.13
CA ASP A 23 16.35 -14.53 3.26
C ASP A 23 16.34 -14.07 1.79
N ALA A 24 15.73 -12.92 1.49
CA ALA A 24 15.68 -12.42 0.13
C ALA A 24 17.08 -12.12 -0.42
N SER A 25 17.25 -12.40 -1.71
CA SER A 25 18.45 -12.10 -2.47
C SER A 25 18.72 -10.58 -2.50
N SER A 26 19.97 -10.21 -2.79
CA SER A 26 20.37 -8.81 -2.99
C SER A 26 19.55 -8.12 -4.10
N PHE A 27 19.13 -8.88 -5.12
CA PHE A 27 18.28 -8.37 -6.19
C PHE A 27 16.86 -8.04 -5.72
N GLU A 28 16.24 -8.94 -4.96
CA GLU A 28 14.91 -8.72 -4.37
C GLU A 28 14.91 -7.55 -3.38
N LYS A 29 15.93 -7.45 -2.53
CA LYS A 29 16.13 -6.31 -1.61
C LYS A 29 16.25 -4.98 -2.36
N ARG A 30 16.99 -4.96 -3.48
CA ARG A 30 17.13 -3.78 -4.35
C ARG A 30 15.80 -3.41 -5.03
N ASN A 31 15.06 -4.39 -5.54
CA ASN A 31 13.75 -4.17 -6.16
C ASN A 31 12.73 -3.66 -5.15
N TYR A 32 12.72 -4.22 -3.94
CA TYR A 32 11.85 -3.76 -2.86
C TYR A 32 12.10 -2.28 -2.55
N LYS A 33 13.37 -1.89 -2.38
CA LYS A 33 13.75 -0.49 -2.14
C LYS A 33 13.34 0.46 -3.28
N LYS A 34 13.29 -0.03 -4.52
CA LYS A 34 12.94 0.79 -5.69
C LYS A 34 11.42 0.93 -5.91
N TYR A 35 10.66 -0.14 -5.66
CA TYR A 35 9.26 -0.24 -6.12
C TYR A 35 8.24 -0.53 -5.02
N SER A 36 8.68 -0.83 -3.80
CA SER A 36 7.83 -1.27 -2.68
C SER A 36 8.07 -0.45 -1.41
N THR A 37 8.45 0.82 -1.55
CA THR A 37 8.46 1.77 -0.43
C THR A 37 7.05 2.32 -0.17
N VAL A 38 6.82 2.87 1.02
CA VAL A 38 5.53 3.50 1.36
C VAL A 38 5.15 4.58 0.35
N SER A 39 6.10 5.41 -0.07
CA SER A 39 5.86 6.48 -1.05
C SER A 39 5.55 5.94 -2.44
N SER A 40 6.19 4.84 -2.84
CA SER A 40 5.89 4.18 -4.12
C SER A 40 4.49 3.58 -4.12
N CYS A 41 4.09 2.94 -3.01
CA CYS A 41 2.75 2.38 -2.85
C CYS A 41 1.68 3.46 -2.81
N ALA A 42 1.90 4.54 -2.06
CA ALA A 42 0.97 5.68 -2.02
C ALA A 42 0.77 6.31 -3.41
N LYS A 43 1.83 6.43 -4.22
CA LYS A 43 1.73 6.93 -5.61
C LYS A 43 0.93 6.00 -6.52
N GLN A 44 1.11 4.68 -6.38
CA GLN A 44 0.33 3.69 -7.14
C GLN A 44 -1.16 3.77 -6.77
N ILE A 45 -1.48 3.81 -5.49
CA ILE A 45 -2.86 3.95 -5.00
C ILE A 45 -3.47 5.28 -5.45
N GLU A 46 -2.71 6.38 -5.44
CA GLU A 46 -3.19 7.67 -5.97
C GLU A 46 -3.52 7.61 -7.46
N TYR A 47 -2.71 6.88 -8.24
CA TYR A 47 -3.00 6.64 -9.64
C TYR A 47 -4.31 5.86 -9.79
N ASP A 48 -4.51 4.79 -9.03
CA ASP A 48 -5.76 4.02 -9.06
C ASP A 48 -6.98 4.86 -8.63
N ILE A 49 -6.81 5.78 -7.66
CA ILE A 49 -7.85 6.73 -7.28
C ILE A 49 -8.22 7.65 -8.44
N LYS A 50 -7.23 8.17 -9.18
CA LYS A 50 -7.46 9.00 -10.38
C LYS A 50 -8.21 8.24 -11.49
N HIS A 51 -8.21 6.92 -11.46
CA HIS A 51 -8.89 6.06 -12.44
C HIS A 51 -10.20 5.45 -11.90
N GLY A 52 -10.75 6.01 -10.82
CA GLY A 52 -12.11 5.75 -10.37
C GLY A 52 -12.23 4.93 -9.09
N VAL A 53 -11.12 4.52 -8.47
CA VAL A 53 -11.16 3.96 -7.11
C VAL A 53 -11.43 5.07 -6.11
N THR A 54 -12.33 4.87 -5.16
CA THR A 54 -12.60 5.87 -4.12
C THR A 54 -11.66 5.69 -2.92
N HIS A 55 -11.47 6.77 -2.16
CA HIS A 55 -10.71 6.67 -0.91
C HIS A 55 -11.36 5.67 0.08
N GLU A 56 -12.68 5.58 0.10
CA GLU A 56 -13.44 4.64 0.92
C GLU A 56 -13.17 3.19 0.53
N GLU A 57 -13.07 2.91 -0.78
CA GLU A 57 -12.70 1.59 -1.30
C GLU A 57 -11.26 1.22 -0.90
N VAL A 58 -10.31 2.15 -0.99
CA VAL A 58 -8.94 1.94 -0.48
C VAL A 58 -8.95 1.62 1.02
N MET A 59 -9.70 2.38 1.82
CA MET A 59 -9.81 2.14 3.26
C MET A 59 -10.56 0.85 3.59
N ALA A 60 -11.49 0.40 2.74
CA ALA A 60 -12.10 -0.91 2.86
C ALA A 60 -11.08 -2.04 2.64
N VAL A 61 -10.18 -1.90 1.66
CA VAL A 61 -9.08 -2.85 1.44
C VAL A 61 -8.09 -2.85 2.61
N VAL A 62 -7.70 -1.69 3.15
CA VAL A 62 -6.85 -1.61 4.35
C VAL A 62 -7.48 -2.35 5.54
N ARG A 63 -8.77 -2.12 5.80
CA ARG A 63 -9.52 -2.82 6.86
C ARG A 63 -9.64 -4.32 6.60
N LYS A 64 -9.84 -4.72 5.33
CA LYS A 64 -9.87 -6.13 4.93
C LYS A 64 -8.53 -6.80 5.24
N VAL A 65 -7.40 -6.21 4.88
CA VAL A 65 -6.07 -6.75 5.20
C VAL A 65 -5.86 -6.86 6.72
N ARG A 66 -6.37 -5.89 7.49
CA ARG A 66 -6.23 -5.87 8.95
C ARG A 66 -7.05 -6.94 9.67
N HIS A 67 -8.25 -7.28 9.18
CA HIS A 67 -9.23 -8.06 9.95
C HIS A 67 -9.74 -9.33 9.27
N ASP A 68 -9.65 -9.42 7.94
CA ASP A 68 -10.17 -10.58 7.22
C ASP A 68 -9.29 -11.81 7.45
N LYS A 69 -9.92 -12.96 7.68
CA LYS A 69 -9.23 -14.22 7.99
C LYS A 69 -8.33 -14.70 6.86
N SER A 70 -8.55 -14.24 5.63
CA SER A 70 -7.74 -14.54 4.44
C SER A 70 -6.32 -14.00 4.55
N PHE A 71 -6.08 -13.00 5.41
CA PHE A 71 -4.76 -12.38 5.63
C PHE A 71 -4.13 -12.74 6.98
N LYS A 72 -4.60 -13.82 7.63
CA LYS A 72 -4.11 -14.27 8.94
C LYS A 72 -2.59 -14.35 9.03
N ASP A 73 -1.91 -14.78 7.97
CA ASP A 73 -0.46 -14.90 8.00
C ASP A 73 0.26 -13.55 8.02
N LEU A 74 -0.30 -12.52 7.36
CA LEU A 74 0.20 -11.15 7.47
C LEU A 74 -0.10 -10.57 8.86
N GLN A 75 -1.27 -10.87 9.42
CA GLN A 75 -1.72 -10.36 10.72
C GLN A 75 -0.92 -10.91 11.90
N LYS A 76 -0.28 -12.07 11.75
CA LYS A 76 0.62 -12.64 12.77
C LYS A 76 1.93 -11.86 12.92
N SER A 77 2.32 -11.09 11.91
CA SER A 77 3.59 -10.35 11.89
C SER A 77 3.40 -8.92 12.39
N PRO A 78 4.00 -8.54 13.54
CA PRO A 78 3.95 -7.16 14.02
C PRO A 78 4.52 -6.15 13.02
N GLU A 79 5.57 -6.53 12.28
CA GLU A 79 6.15 -5.68 11.25
C GLU A 79 5.19 -5.43 10.08
N SER A 80 4.42 -6.45 9.69
CA SER A 80 3.42 -6.31 8.63
C SER A 80 2.30 -5.35 9.06
N LEU A 81 1.83 -5.44 10.30
CA LEU A 81 0.86 -4.51 10.84
C LEU A 81 1.42 -3.09 10.96
N GLN A 82 2.69 -2.93 11.37
CA GLN A 82 3.36 -1.63 11.41
C GLN A 82 3.47 -0.99 10.03
N ARG A 83 3.79 -1.77 8.99
CA ARG A 83 3.77 -1.28 7.60
C ARG A 83 2.36 -0.87 7.19
N LEU A 84 1.33 -1.67 7.55
CA LEU A 84 -0.05 -1.30 7.26
C LEU A 84 -0.45 0.03 7.91
N ASP A 85 -0.07 0.26 9.18
CA ASP A 85 -0.29 1.53 9.88
C ASP A 85 0.45 2.71 9.20
N GLU A 86 1.69 2.49 8.75
CA GLU A 86 2.48 3.49 8.04
C GLU A 86 1.83 3.89 6.71
N LEU A 87 1.35 2.90 5.95
CA LEU A 87 0.67 3.14 4.68
C LEU A 87 -0.66 3.86 4.88
N GLU A 88 -1.45 3.44 5.86
CA GLU A 88 -2.72 4.09 6.22
C GLU A 88 -2.49 5.57 6.57
N ARG A 89 -1.50 5.86 7.42
CA ARG A 89 -1.12 7.25 7.75
C ARG A 89 -0.70 8.04 6.51
N GLN A 90 0.09 7.44 5.61
CA GLN A 90 0.54 8.11 4.39
C GLN A 90 -0.62 8.42 3.42
N ILE A 91 -1.61 7.54 3.33
CA ILE A 91 -2.79 7.69 2.47
C ILE A 91 -3.74 8.76 3.04
N CYS A 92 -3.94 8.77 4.36
CA CYS A 92 -4.81 9.74 5.03
C CYS A 92 -4.15 11.11 5.27
N ALA A 93 -2.83 11.21 5.14
CA ALA A 93 -2.13 12.46 5.34
C ALA A 93 -2.64 13.55 4.36
N PRO A 94 -2.94 14.77 4.85
CA PRO A 94 -3.32 15.86 3.97
C PRO A 94 -2.16 16.13 3.01
N LYS A 95 -2.44 16.12 1.71
CA LYS A 95 -1.43 16.48 0.71
C LYS A 95 -1.05 17.94 0.97
N LYS A 96 0.23 18.19 1.26
CA LYS A 96 0.75 19.56 1.19
C LYS A 96 0.49 20.03 -0.23
N VAL A 97 -0.41 20.99 -0.40
CA VAL A 97 -0.55 21.71 -1.65
C VAL A 97 0.81 22.37 -1.84
N ALA A 98 1.63 21.82 -2.75
CA ALA A 98 2.81 22.51 -3.18
C ALA A 98 2.29 23.82 -3.76
N ALA A 99 2.54 24.92 -3.06
CA ALA A 99 2.33 26.24 -3.61
C ALA A 99 3.18 26.30 -4.87
N SER A 100 2.52 26.13 -6.03
CA SER A 100 3.07 26.47 -7.32
C SER A 100 3.35 27.95 -7.25
N PHE A 101 4.59 28.32 -6.92
CA PHE A 101 5.04 29.68 -7.17
C PHE A 101 5.08 29.84 -8.70
N PHE A 102 4.36 30.86 -9.15
CA PHE A 102 4.08 31.22 -10.54
C PHE A 102 5.32 31.31 -11.43
#